data_AF-A0A0F9NWJ3-F1
#
_entry.id   AF-A0A0F9NWJ3-F1
#
_cell.length_a   1.000
_cell.length_b   1.000
_cell.length_c   1.000
_cell.angle_alpha   90.00
_cell.angle_beta   90.00
_cell.angle_gamma   90.00
#
_symmetry.space_group_name_H-M   'P 1'
#
loop_
_entity.id
_entity.type
_entity.pdbx_description
1 polymer ?
#
loop_
_entity_poly.entity_id
_entity_poly.type
_entity_poly.pdbx_seq_one_letter_code
_entity_poly.pdbx_strand_id
1 'polypeptide(L)'
;MSANNWAVCPQCMKNAEETQAENKVAVEASYGVIPSEEYAARREEAHEPIALDCTMREDYEIAMNLLGEFNISYSASCSNCGFRFVHRTNRQVDLE
;
A
#
# COMPACT_ATOMS: atom_id res chain seq x y z
N MET A 1 13.89 6.12 -11.06
CA MET A 1 13.65 6.20 -9.61
C MET A 1 12.14 6.10 -9.37
N SER A 2 11.67 4.96 -8.87
CA SER A 2 10.26 4.57 -8.75
C SER A 2 9.68 4.93 -7.37
N ALA A 3 9.74 6.22 -7.01
CA ALA A 3 9.42 6.70 -5.66
C ALA A 3 7.92 6.89 -5.37
N ASN A 4 7.03 6.60 -6.33
CA ASN A 4 5.60 6.88 -6.17
C ASN A 4 4.85 5.84 -5.31
N ASN A 5 5.43 4.66 -5.07
CA ASN A 5 4.70 3.55 -4.45
C ASN A 5 4.77 3.55 -2.90
N TRP A 6 5.51 4.48 -2.29
CA TRP A 6 5.68 4.53 -0.82
C TRP A 6 4.63 5.41 -0.13
N ALA A 7 3.94 6.26 -0.90
CA ALA A 7 2.82 7.05 -0.42
C ALA A 7 1.48 6.28 -0.44
N VAL A 8 1.44 5.11 -1.07
CA VAL A 8 0.26 4.23 -1.08
C VAL A 8 0.33 3.27 0.09
N CYS A 9 -0.73 3.20 0.87
CA CYS A 9 -0.78 2.30 2.01
C CYS A 9 -0.88 0.83 1.55
N PRO A 10 -0.01 -0.07 2.04
CA PRO A 10 -0.03 -1.48 1.65
C PRO A 10 -1.34 -2.18 2.09
N GLN A 11 -1.90 -1.79 3.24
CA GLN A 11 -3.17 -2.34 3.70
C GLN A 11 -4.35 -1.87 2.84
N CYS A 12 -4.38 -0.59 2.45
CA CYS A 12 -5.40 -0.09 1.53
C CYS A 12 -5.31 -0.75 0.16
N MET A 13 -4.09 -1.00 -0.33
CA MET A 13 -3.87 -1.75 -1.58
C MET A 13 -4.44 -3.16 -1.48
N LYS A 14 -4.09 -3.90 -0.43
CA LYS A 14 -4.60 -5.26 -0.22
C LYS A 14 -6.13 -5.30 -0.19
N ASN A 15 -6.76 -4.38 0.53
CA ASN A 15 -8.21 -4.32 0.62
C ASN A 15 -8.87 -3.98 -0.74
N ALA A 16 -8.26 -3.09 -1.53
CA ALA A 16 -8.76 -2.74 -2.85
C ALA A 16 -8.60 -3.89 -3.85
N GLU A 17 -7.50 -4.63 -3.78
CA GLU A 17 -7.26 -5.84 -4.58
C GLU A 17 -8.28 -6.94 -4.26
N GLU A 18 -8.57 -7.16 -2.97
CA GLU A 18 -9.59 -8.10 -2.51
C GLU A 18 -10.98 -7.71 -3.05
N THR A 19 -11.35 -6.43 -2.92
CA THR A 19 -12.63 -5.90 -3.44
C THR A 19 -12.74 -6.05 -4.96
N GLN A 20 -11.65 -5.77 -5.69
CA GLN A 20 -11.63 -5.91 -7.13
C GLN A 20 -11.74 -7.38 -7.56
N ALA A 21 -11.08 -8.30 -6.84
CA ALA A 21 -11.19 -9.73 -7.09
C ALA A 21 -12.62 -10.22 -6.89
N GLU A 22 -13.30 -9.79 -5.82
CA GLU A 22 -14.71 -10.10 -5.57
C GLU A 22 -15.62 -9.57 -6.68
N ASN A 23 -15.40 -8.32 -7.12
CA ASN A 23 -16.16 -7.72 -8.21
C ASN A 23 -15.99 -8.49 -9.53
N LYS A 24 -14.77 -8.94 -9.86
CA LYS A 24 -14.50 -9.76 -11.06
C LYS A 24 -15.28 -11.08 -11.01
N VAL A 25 -15.26 -11.77 -9.87
CA VAL A 25 -16.01 -13.02 -9.68
C VAL A 25 -17.52 -12.77 -9.81
N ALA A 26 -18.04 -11.68 -9.24
CA ALA A 26 -19.46 -11.33 -9.33
C ALA A 26 -19.88 -11.00 -10.77
N VAL A 27 -19.04 -10.28 -11.53
CA VAL A 27 -19.29 -9.99 -12.94
C VAL A 27 -19.29 -11.26 -13.76
N GLU A 28 -18.30 -12.15 -13.60
CA GLU A 28 -18.24 -13.43 -14.31
C GLU A 28 -19.48 -14.30 -14.03
N ALA A 29 -19.98 -14.33 -12.80
CA ALA A 29 -21.20 -15.05 -12.44
C ALA A 29 -22.47 -14.49 -13.13
N SER A 30 -22.46 -13.22 -13.53
CA SER A 30 -23.58 -12.59 -14.26
C SER A 30 -23.58 -12.89 -15.77
N TYR A 31 -22.54 -13.55 -16.29
CA TYR A 31 -22.42 -13.88 -17.70
C TYR A 31 -23.60 -14.73 -18.19
N GLY A 32 -24.35 -14.21 -19.16
CA GLY A 32 -25.54 -14.87 -19.70
C GLY A 32 -26.83 -14.67 -18.89
N VAL A 33 -26.78 -13.98 -17.74
CA VAL A 33 -27.95 -13.58 -16.96
C VAL A 33 -28.40 -12.17 -17.33
N ILE A 34 -27.44 -11.26 -17.53
CA ILE A 34 -27.68 -9.87 -17.94
C ILE A 34 -27.43 -9.68 -19.45
N PRO A 35 -27.99 -8.63 -20.08
CA PRO A 35 -27.71 -8.29 -21.47
C PRO A 35 -26.20 -8.14 -21.73
N SER A 36 -25.76 -8.51 -22.93
CA SER A 36 -24.33 -8.55 -23.28
C SER A 36 -23.62 -7.20 -23.19
N GLU A 37 -24.32 -6.11 -23.53
CA GLU A 37 -23.78 -4.74 -23.40
C GLU A 37 -23.56 -4.35 -21.94
N GLU A 38 -24.51 -4.70 -21.06
CA GLU A 38 -24.41 -4.45 -19.62
C GLU A 38 -23.27 -5.27 -18.98
N TYR A 39 -23.11 -6.52 -19.42
CA TYR A 39 -21.98 -7.36 -19.01
C TYR A 39 -20.64 -6.78 -19.45
N ALA A 40 -20.52 -6.32 -20.70
CA ALA A 40 -19.29 -5.73 -21.21
C ALA A 40 -18.88 -4.48 -20.41
N ALA A 41 -19.84 -3.59 -20.10
CA ALA A 41 -19.60 -2.41 -19.30
C ALA A 41 -19.13 -2.74 -17.87
N ARG A 42 -19.82 -3.67 -17.18
CA ARG A 42 -19.44 -4.10 -15.82
C ARG A 42 -18.08 -4.80 -15.77
N ARG A 43 -17.74 -5.54 -16.82
CA ARG A 43 -16.42 -6.18 -16.95
C ARG A 43 -15.32 -5.14 -17.11
N GLU A 44 -15.54 -4.12 -17.93
CA GLU A 44 -14.57 -3.04 -18.11
C GLU A 44 -14.30 -2.33 -16.77
N GLU A 45 -15.35 -1.97 -16.03
CA GLU A 45 -15.26 -1.36 -14.70
C GLU A 45 -14.51 -2.27 -13.69
N ALA A 46 -14.83 -3.56 -13.65
CA ALA A 46 -14.17 -4.50 -12.73
C ALA A 46 -12.67 -4.69 -13.02
N HIS A 47 -12.23 -4.42 -14.25
CA HIS A 47 -10.83 -4.53 -14.67
C HIS A 47 -10.07 -3.20 -14.64
N GLU A 48 -10.72 -2.09 -14.27
CA GLU A 48 -10.08 -0.79 -14.20
C GLU A 48 -8.93 -0.77 -13.16
N PRO A 49 -7.79 -0.10 -13.42
CA PRO A 49 -6.68 -0.06 -12.46
C PRO A 49 -7.09 0.52 -11.11
N ILE A 50 -6.60 -0.09 -10.03
CA ILE A 50 -6.84 0.40 -8.68
C ILE A 50 -6.13 1.75 -8.51
N ALA A 51 -6.91 2.83 -8.43
CA ALA A 51 -6.44 4.16 -8.09
C ALA A 51 -6.62 4.38 -6.59
N LEU A 52 -5.51 4.50 -5.86
CA LEU A 52 -5.52 4.81 -4.43
C LEU A 52 -4.88 6.16 -4.14
N ASP A 53 -5.43 6.83 -3.14
CA ASP A 53 -4.88 8.07 -2.63
C ASP A 53 -3.56 7.84 -1.88
N CYS A 54 -2.68 8.85 -1.99
CA CYS A 54 -1.42 8.95 -1.25
C CYS A 54 -1.67 9.24 0.24
N THR A 55 -2.14 8.23 0.97
CA THR A 55 -2.57 8.32 2.38
C THR A 55 -1.52 7.83 3.37
N MET A 56 -0.40 7.29 2.87
CA MET A 56 0.70 6.77 3.69
C MET A 56 1.71 7.88 3.97
N ARG A 57 2.00 8.11 5.25
CA ARG A 57 3.06 8.99 5.72
C ARG A 57 4.19 8.15 6.32
N GLU A 58 5.41 8.46 5.93
CA GLU A 58 6.64 7.89 6.49
C GLU A 58 7.39 8.97 7.27
N ASP A 59 7.90 8.61 8.43
CA ASP A 59 8.78 9.42 9.26
C ASP A 59 10.01 8.58 9.60
N TYR A 60 11.21 9.06 9.27
CA TYR A 60 12.46 8.35 9.52
C TYR A 60 13.52 9.26 10.09
N GLU A 61 14.39 8.68 10.92
CA GLU A 61 15.55 9.33 11.49
C GLU A 61 16.74 8.38 11.41
N ILE A 62 17.85 8.88 10.90
CA ILE A 62 19.13 8.17 10.89
C ILE A 62 20.13 9.11 11.54
N ALA A 63 20.69 8.71 12.68
CA ALA A 63 21.57 9.53 13.48
C ALA A 63 22.80 8.74 13.94
N MET A 64 23.90 9.44 14.17
CA MET A 64 25.10 8.87 14.78
C MET A 64 25.64 9.87 15.81
N ASN A 65 25.92 9.40 17.02
CA ASN A 65 26.50 10.25 18.05
C ASN A 65 28.04 10.26 18.00
N LEU A 66 28.67 11.16 18.76
CA LEU A 66 30.13 11.29 18.84
C LEU A 66 30.82 10.07 19.49
N LEU A 67 30.05 9.16 20.10
CA LEU A 67 30.53 7.93 20.72
C LEU A 67 30.43 6.72 19.76
N GLY A 68 30.04 6.94 18.50
CA GLY A 68 29.91 5.88 17.50
C GLY A 68 28.63 5.05 17.63
N GLU A 69 27.63 5.50 18.39
CA GLU A 69 26.32 4.86 18.42
C GLU A 69 25.51 5.32 17.20
N PHE A 70 25.23 4.36 16.33
CA PHE A 70 24.39 4.54 15.16
C PHE A 70 22.96 4.15 15.47
N ASN A 71 22.01 5.03 15.14
CA ASN A 71 20.59 4.88 15.40
C ASN A 71 19.80 5.02 14.11
N ILE A 72 18.88 4.08 13.87
CA ILE A 72 17.86 4.19 12.83
C ILE A 72 16.50 4.07 13.51
N SER A 73 15.64 5.04 13.26
CA SER A 73 14.21 4.94 13.52
C SER A 73 13.43 5.14 12.23
N TYR A 74 12.42 4.31 12.02
CA TYR A 74 11.50 4.39 10.91
C TYR A 74 10.10 4.16 11.43
N SER A 75 9.15 4.96 10.99
CA SER A 75 7.75 4.77 11.27
C SER A 75 6.92 5.15 10.08
N ALA A 76 5.80 4.45 9.91
CA ALA A 76 4.93 4.61 8.78
C ALA A 76 3.49 4.53 9.29
N SER A 77 2.61 5.43 8.83
CA SER A 77 1.20 5.43 9.22
C SER A 77 0.28 5.84 8.08
N CYS A 78 -0.89 5.22 7.99
CA CYS A 78 -1.92 5.57 7.03
C CYS A 78 -3.04 6.37 7.70
N SER A 79 -3.41 7.51 7.11
CA SER A 79 -4.51 8.34 7.59
C SER A 79 -5.90 7.74 7.34
N ASN A 80 -6.03 6.83 6.37
CA ASN A 80 -7.32 6.26 5.96
C ASN A 80 -7.69 5.01 6.76
N CYS A 81 -6.85 3.97 6.74
CA CYS A 81 -7.15 2.69 7.40
C CYS A 81 -6.53 2.55 8.80
N GLY A 82 -5.71 3.51 9.25
CA GLY A 82 -5.03 3.46 10.55
C GLY A 82 -3.86 2.48 10.63
N PHE A 83 -3.43 1.88 9.52
CA PHE A 83 -2.22 1.05 9.46
C PHE A 83 -1.03 1.79 10.08
N ARG A 84 -0.24 1.10 10.90
CA ARG A 84 0.95 1.66 11.54
C ARG A 84 2.08 0.63 11.60
N PHE A 85 3.27 1.07 11.23
CA PHE A 85 4.51 0.33 11.38
C PHE A 85 5.55 1.19 12.10
N VAL A 86 6.32 0.60 13.01
CA VAL A 86 7.41 1.27 13.72
C VAL A 86 8.57 0.31 13.83
N HIS A 87 9.74 0.75 13.41
CA HIS A 87 11.01 0.06 13.54
C HIS A 87 12.03 0.99 14.19
N ARG A 88 12.78 0.47 15.15
CA ARG A 88 13.89 1.17 15.80
C ARG A 88 15.03 0.18 15.98
N THR A 89 16.23 0.60 15.63
CA THR A 89 17.44 -0.18 15.82
C THR A 89 18.60 0.74 16.16
N ASN A 90 19.51 0.26 16.99
CA ASN A 90 20.76 0.91 17.28
C ASN A 90 21.90 -0.09 17.19
N ARG A 91 23.09 0.39 16.85
CA ARG A 91 24.29 -0.43 16.74
C ARG A 91 25.53 0.41 17.06
N GLN A 92 26.48 -0.20 17.75
CA GLN A 92 27.82 0.34 17.91
C GLN A 92 28.62 0.16 16.62
N VAL A 93 29.22 1.23 16.13
CA VAL A 93 30.13 1.19 14.98
C VAL A 93 31.56 0.99 15.48
N ASP A 94 32.32 0.17 14.76
CA ASP A 94 33.74 -0.02 15.01
C ASP A 94 34.49 1.23 14.53
N LEU A 95 35.06 1.98 15.49
CA LEU A 95 35.90 3.14 15.23
C LEU A 95 37.36 2.66 15.16
N GLU A 96 37.79 2.24 13.96
CA GLU A 96 39.20 1.94 13.67
C GLU A 96 40.05 3.21 13.47
#